data_AF-A0A9I9DYU5-F1
#
_entry.id   AF-A0A9I9DYU5-F1
#
_cell.length_a   1.000
_cell.length_b   1.000
_cell.length_c   1.000
_cell.angle_alpha   90.00
_cell.angle_beta   90.00
_cell.angle_gamma   90.00
#
_symmetry.space_group_name_H-M   'P 1'
#
loop_
_entity.id
_entity.type
_entity.pdbx_description
1 polymer ?
#
loop_
_entity_poly.entity_id
_entity_poly.type
_entity_poly.pdbx_seq_one_letter_code
_entity_poly.pdbx_strand_id
1 'polypeptide(L)'
;MGSRERKKAAAAANSSHHNSKEFRASTSSSAVVNVESVERGFLINVFLERNSPGLLVRILEAFEKLGLGVLDADISCSDCFQLQAVGEEV
;
A
#
# COMPACT_ATOMS: atom_id res chain seq x y z
N MET A 1 30.76 18.18 -48.82
CA MET A 1 29.40 17.62 -48.71
C MET A 1 29.27 17.00 -47.34
N GLY A 2 28.50 17.60 -46.43
CA GLY A 2 28.39 17.14 -45.04
C GLY A 2 27.05 17.58 -44.48
N SER A 3 26.00 16.86 -44.87
CA SER A 3 24.61 17.17 -44.51
C SER A 3 24.36 16.82 -43.04
N ARG A 4 24.10 17.85 -42.24
CA ARG A 4 23.53 17.76 -40.90
C ARG A 4 22.02 17.53 -41.05
N GLU A 5 21.55 16.31 -40.87
CA GLU A 5 20.11 16.04 -40.88
C GLU A 5 19.53 16.13 -39.47
N ARG A 6 18.64 17.11 -39.29
CA ARG A 6 17.92 17.40 -38.05
C ARG A 6 16.52 16.78 -38.12
N LYS A 7 16.06 16.35 -36.94
CA LYS A 7 14.66 16.38 -36.44
C LYS A 7 13.59 15.47 -37.09
N LYS A 8 13.36 14.35 -36.40
CA LYS A 8 12.08 13.83 -35.85
C LYS A 8 10.78 14.56 -36.23
N ALA A 9 9.80 13.82 -36.77
CA ALA A 9 8.41 13.76 -36.28
C ALA A 9 7.60 12.68 -37.04
N ALA A 10 7.13 11.65 -36.33
CA ALA A 10 6.02 10.82 -36.78
C ALA A 10 4.72 11.51 -36.32
N ALA A 11 3.85 11.87 -37.26
CA ALA A 11 2.53 12.40 -36.98
C ALA A 11 1.60 11.26 -36.57
N ALA A 12 1.45 11.05 -35.26
CA ALA A 12 0.36 10.24 -34.72
C ALA A 12 -0.87 11.13 -34.59
N ALA A 13 -1.81 11.01 -35.53
CA ALA A 13 -3.17 11.50 -35.32
C ALA A 13 -3.85 10.54 -34.36
N ASN A 14 -3.93 10.89 -33.08
CA ASN A 14 -4.86 10.24 -32.17
C ASN A 14 -5.90 11.26 -31.71
N SER A 15 -7.14 10.95 -32.03
CA SER A 15 -8.32 11.78 -31.83
C SER A 15 -8.60 11.95 -30.35
N SER A 16 -8.58 13.20 -29.89
CA SER A 16 -9.02 13.61 -28.57
C SER A 16 -10.53 13.41 -28.43
N HIS A 17 -10.96 12.59 -27.46
CA HIS A 17 -12.11 12.87 -26.59
C HIS A 17 -12.47 11.65 -25.73
N HIS A 18 -12.14 11.73 -24.44
CA HIS A 18 -13.01 11.25 -23.35
C HIS A 18 -12.51 11.84 -22.02
N ASN A 19 -13.33 12.71 -21.45
CA ASN A 19 -13.23 13.22 -20.10
C ASN A 19 -13.67 12.12 -19.11
N SER A 20 -12.73 11.54 -18.35
CA SER A 20 -12.97 11.13 -16.96
C SER A 20 -11.67 10.67 -16.27
N LYS A 21 -11.38 11.29 -15.12
CA LYS A 21 -10.54 10.83 -13.99
C LYS A 21 -9.68 9.57 -14.21
N GLU A 22 -8.38 9.76 -14.35
CA GLU A 22 -7.39 8.81 -13.83
C GLU A 22 -6.24 9.57 -13.16
N PHE A 23 -6.35 9.78 -11.85
CA PHE A 23 -5.18 10.02 -11.04
C PHE A 23 -4.45 8.68 -10.95
N ARG A 24 -3.49 8.44 -11.84
CA ARG A 24 -2.71 7.21 -11.85
C ARG A 24 -1.70 7.26 -10.69
N ALA A 25 -2.21 7.08 -9.47
CA ALA A 25 -1.37 6.51 -8.43
C ALA A 25 -1.23 5.04 -8.78
N SER A 26 -0.11 4.66 -9.41
CA SER A 26 0.30 3.27 -9.48
C SER A 26 0.65 2.82 -8.06
N THR A 27 -0.35 2.59 -7.21
CA THR A 27 -0.15 1.91 -5.93
C THR A 27 -0.08 0.43 -6.23
N SER A 28 1.05 -0.02 -6.77
CA SER A 28 1.37 -1.45 -6.88
C SER A 28 1.68 -2.08 -5.52
N SER A 29 1.37 -1.42 -4.41
CA SER A 29 1.70 -1.92 -3.08
C SER A 29 0.62 -2.90 -2.67
N SER A 30 0.85 -4.18 -2.97
CA SER A 30 0.03 -5.27 -2.45
C SER A 30 0.24 -5.32 -0.94
N ALA A 31 -0.79 -5.01 -0.16
CA ALA A 31 -0.82 -5.27 1.28
C ALA A 31 -1.39 -6.67 1.47
N VAL A 32 -0.67 -7.54 2.16
CA VAL A 32 -1.18 -8.86 2.55
C VAL A 32 -1.55 -8.78 4.03
N VAL A 33 -2.79 -9.13 4.34
CA VAL A 33 -3.28 -9.18 5.73
C VAL A 33 -3.80 -10.59 5.99
N ASN A 34 -3.23 -11.26 6.98
CA ASN A 34 -3.72 -12.55 7.48
C ASN A 34 -4.28 -12.37 8.88
N VAL A 35 -5.45 -12.95 9.14
CA VAL A 35 -6.09 -12.92 10.46
C VAL A 35 -6.36 -14.35 10.89
N GLU A 36 -5.86 -14.72 12.05
CA GLU A 36 -6.03 -16.03 12.65
C GLU A 36 -6.69 -15.89 14.01
N SER A 37 -7.75 -16.66 14.27
CA SER A 37 -8.36 -16.74 15.60
C SER A 37 -7.50 -17.60 16.51
N VAL A 38 -7.12 -17.08 17.66
CA VAL A 38 -6.32 -17.77 18.70
C VAL A 38 -7.07 -17.73 20.04
N GLU A 39 -6.62 -18.49 21.03
CA GLU A 39 -7.32 -18.60 22.33
C GLU A 39 -7.57 -17.24 23.03
N ARG A 40 -6.70 -16.25 22.80
CA ARG A 40 -6.77 -14.91 23.41
C ARG A 40 -7.18 -13.80 22.43
N GLY A 41 -7.89 -14.14 21.36
CA GLY A 41 -8.42 -13.18 20.39
C GLY A 41 -7.95 -13.43 18.96
N PHE A 42 -7.38 -12.41 18.30
CA PHE A 42 -7.00 -12.46 16.88
C PHE A 42 -5.53 -12.13 16.68
N LEU A 43 -4.81 -13.01 15.98
CA LEU A 43 -3.48 -12.73 15.47
C LEU A 43 -3.61 -12.09 14.09
N ILE A 44 -3.24 -10.82 14.00
CA ILE A 44 -3.32 -10.01 12.78
C ILE A 44 -1.90 -9.79 12.26
N ASN A 45 -1.61 -10.38 11.10
CA ASN A 45 -0.35 -10.23 10.40
C ASN A 45 -0.54 -9.32 9.19
N VAL A 46 0.12 -8.17 9.17
CA VAL A 46 0.11 -7.21 8.07
C VAL A 46 1.49 -7.19 7.44
N PHE A 47 1.57 -7.44 6.15
CA PHE A 47 2.79 -7.33 5.35
C PHE A 47 2.61 -6.31 4.22
N LEU A 48 3.59 -5.43 4.05
CA LEU A 48 3.60 -4.42 3.00
C LEU A 48 4.99 -4.29 2.38
N GLU A 49 5.04 -4.46 1.05
CA GLU A 49 6.28 -4.38 0.26
C GLU A 49 6.98 -3.01 0.32
N ARG A 50 6.23 -1.94 0.57
CA ARG A 50 6.78 -0.58 0.71
C ARG A 50 6.28 0.10 1.96
N ASN A 51 7.20 0.42 2.87
CA ASN A 51 6.89 1.23 4.04
C ASN A 51 6.55 2.68 3.63
N SER A 52 5.64 3.33 4.37
CA SER A 52 5.30 4.74 4.20
C SER A 52 5.11 5.44 5.56
N PRO A 53 5.41 6.75 5.66
CA PRO A 53 5.25 7.48 6.91
C PRO A 53 3.82 7.40 7.42
N GLY A 54 3.66 7.09 8.72
CA GLY A 54 2.36 7.02 9.38
C GLY A 54 1.55 5.75 9.14
N LEU A 55 2.12 4.73 8.48
CA LEU A 55 1.42 3.47 8.23
C LEU A 55 0.98 2.76 9.52
N LEU A 56 1.88 2.65 10.50
CA LEU A 56 1.57 2.05 11.80
C LEU A 56 0.40 2.76 12.49
N VAL A 57 0.42 4.10 12.49
CA VAL A 57 -0.64 4.92 13.10
C VAL A 57 -1.99 4.61 12.45
N ARG A 58 -2.05 4.53 11.12
CA ARG A 58 -3.28 4.18 10.40
C ARG A 58 -3.79 2.78 10.73
N ILE A 59 -2.90 1.83 10.95
CA ILE A 59 -3.28 0.46 11.31
C ILE A 59 -3.84 0.41 12.74
N LEU A 60 -3.19 1.09 13.70
CA LEU A 60 -3.68 1.15 15.07
C LEU A 60 -5.02 1.90 15.18
N GLU A 61 -5.20 2.98 14.42
CA GLU A 61 -6.50 3.66 14.31
C GLU A 61 -7.60 2.73 13.77
N ALA A 62 -7.25 1.80 12.88
CA ALA A 62 -8.20 0.82 12.37
C ALA A 62 -8.57 -0.20 13.47
N PHE A 63 -7.61 -0.65 14.28
CA PHE A 63 -7.89 -1.53 15.41
C PHE A 63 -8.82 -0.88 16.44
N GLU A 64 -8.57 0.39 16.79
CA GLU A 64 -9.45 1.15 17.69
C GLU A 64 -10.88 1.26 17.14
N LYS A 65 -11.03 1.58 15.85
CA LYS A 65 -12.36 1.65 15.19
C LYS A 65 -13.09 0.31 15.14
N LEU A 66 -12.34 -0.79 15.17
CA LEU A 66 -12.86 -2.16 15.21
C LEU A 66 -13.11 -2.66 16.63
N GLY A 67 -12.78 -1.88 17.67
CA GLY A 67 -12.89 -2.32 19.06
C GLY A 67 -11.86 -3.38 19.45
N LEU A 68 -10.72 -3.43 18.75
CA LEU A 68 -9.63 -4.38 19.00
C LEU A 68 -8.56 -3.75 19.88
N GLY A 69 -8.44 -4.24 21.12
CA GLY A 69 -7.35 -3.88 22.02
C GLY A 69 -6.09 -4.67 21.70
N VAL A 70 -4.97 -4.01 21.40
CA VAL A 70 -3.69 -4.68 21.11
C VAL A 70 -3.03 -5.15 22.40
N LEU A 71 -2.92 -6.47 22.57
CA LEU A 71 -2.29 -7.12 23.72
C LEU A 71 -0.77 -7.26 23.55
N ASP A 72 -0.36 -7.68 22.36
CA ASP A 72 1.03 -7.89 22.00
C ASP A 72 1.24 -7.52 20.53
N ALA A 73 2.42 -6.99 20.21
CA ALA A 73 2.76 -6.66 18.83
C ALA A 73 4.26 -6.72 18.55
N ASP A 74 4.61 -7.37 17.43
CA ASP A 74 5.96 -7.37 16.86
C ASP A 74 5.99 -6.60 15.54
N ILE A 75 7.00 -5.75 15.37
CA ILE A 75 7.12 -4.85 14.21
C ILE A 75 8.52 -4.97 13.61
N SER A 76 8.56 -5.26 12.31
CA SER A 76 9.78 -5.22 11.51
C SER A 76 9.64 -4.23 10.36
N CYS A 77 10.70 -3.44 10.13
CA CYS A 77 10.76 -2.39 9.12
C CYS A 77 12.04 -2.45 8.26
N SER A 78 12.79 -3.56 8.32
CA SER A 78 14.14 -3.66 7.74
C SER A 78 14.13 -3.54 6.22
N ASP A 79 13.20 -4.22 5.54
CA ASP A 79 13.05 -4.21 4.08
C ASP A 79 11.59 -3.99 3.65
N CYS A 80 10.65 -4.47 4.46
CA CYS A 80 9.20 -4.37 4.28
C CYS A 80 8.59 -4.00 5.64
N PHE A 81 7.36 -3.47 5.64
CA PHE A 81 6.62 -3.30 6.89
C PHE A 81 5.91 -4.61 7.24
N GLN A 82 6.22 -5.15 8.40
CA GLN A 82 5.52 -6.29 8.98
C GLN A 82 5.02 -5.92 10.37
N LEU A 83 3.73 -6.14 10.62
CA LEU A 83 3.13 -6.04 11.94
C LEU A 83 2.45 -7.36 12.25
N GLN A 84 2.79 -7.94 13.38
CA GLN A 84 2.02 -8.99 14.02
C GLN A 84 1.38 -8.39 15.26
N ALA A 85 0.07 -8.54 15.43
CA ALA A 85 -0.63 -8.04 16.61
C ALA A 85 -1.62 -9.08 17.14
N VAL A 86 -1.69 -9.25 18.46
CA VAL A 86 -2.73 -10.03 19.13
C VAL A 86 -3.78 -9.06 19.67
N GLY A 87 -5.04 -9.21 19.27
CA GLY A 87 -6.13 -8.33 19.70
C GLY A 87 -7.31 -9.05 20.34
N GLU A 88 -7.89 -8.49 21.41
CA GLU A 88 -9.16 -8.93 21.99
C GLU A 88 -10.28 -7.89 21.78
N GLU A 89 -11.53 -8.33 21.73
CA GLU A 89 -12.70 -7.44 21.69
C GLU A 89 -12.89 -6.81 23.07
N VAL A 90 -13.00 -5.48 23.11
CA VAL A 90 -13.05 -4.67 24.35
C VAL A 90 -14.46 -4.18 24.66
#